data_AF-A0A6P0DMH4-F1
#
_entry.id   AF-A0A6P0DMH4-F1
#
_cell.length_a   1.000
_cell.length_b   1.000
_cell.length_c   1.000
_cell.angle_alpha   90.00
_cell.angle_beta   90.00
_cell.angle_gamma   90.00
#
_symmetry.space_group_name_H-M   'P 1'
#
loop_
_entity.id
_entity.type
_entity.pdbx_description
1 polymer ?
#
loop_
_entity_poly.entity_id
_entity_poly.type
_entity_poly.pdbx_seq_one_letter_code
_entity_poly.pdbx_strand_id
1 'polypeptide(L)'
;MALARNRRRERAVDYWPGFVDALSTLLISIMFLLTVFVVGQFILSREITGRDEVLNRLNSQINELTQLLALEKGSNQDLQDSVANLQASLASAEGDRSRLQALLNAGSGGQDAAQKRIGSMTQELDEQKQVSERALSQVELLNQQISALRSQIAAVEAALQASEEKDRVSQTKIADLGSRLNVALAARVQELNRYRSDFFGRLREILSDRENIRIVGDRFVFQSEVLFPSGGADLNPEGQTEMAKLAAALLDLAKEIPPEINWVLRVDGHTDNVPLAGTGRYRDNWELSSARAISVVKFLIAQGVPADRLVAAGFGEFQPIAPGDTPDAHSTNRRIELKLTEK
;
A
#
# COMPACT_ATOMS: atom_id res chain seq x y z
N MET A 1 -116.93 -138.68 -117.69
CA MET A 1 -116.25 -139.86 -118.31
C MET A 1 -114.79 -139.78 -117.89
N ALA A 2 -114.25 -140.77 -117.19
CA ALA A 2 -113.63 -142.02 -117.68
C ALA A 2 -112.10 -141.89 -117.55
N LEU A 3 -111.42 -142.69 -116.71
CA LEU A 3 -110.72 -143.95 -117.06
C LEU A 3 -109.47 -143.72 -117.94
N ALA A 4 -108.31 -144.36 -117.77
CA ALA A 4 -107.79 -145.30 -116.75
C ALA A 4 -106.27 -145.56 -116.98
N ARG A 5 -105.61 -146.32 -116.06
CA ARG A 5 -104.57 -147.40 -116.28
C ARG A 5 -103.45 -147.22 -117.33
N ASN A 6 -102.21 -147.74 -117.21
CA ASN A 6 -101.45 -148.52 -116.20
C ASN A 6 -100.05 -148.90 -116.80
N ARG A 7 -99.01 -149.14 -115.96
CA ARG A 7 -97.90 -150.16 -116.06
C ARG A 7 -96.46 -149.69 -115.75
N ARG A 8 -95.66 -150.66 -115.27
CA ARG A 8 -94.24 -150.62 -114.84
C ARG A 8 -93.21 -150.71 -115.99
N ARG A 9 -91.99 -150.16 -115.80
CA ARG A 9 -90.67 -150.86 -115.96
C ARG A 9 -89.47 -149.97 -115.55
N GLU A 10 -88.29 -150.60 -115.35
CA GLU A 10 -87.06 -150.04 -114.74
C GLU A 10 -86.08 -149.34 -115.74
N ARG A 11 -85.19 -148.46 -115.23
CA ARG A 11 -83.77 -148.20 -115.65
C ARG A 11 -83.12 -147.06 -114.81
N ALA A 12 -81.81 -146.81 -114.96
CA ALA A 12 -80.93 -146.05 -114.03
C ALA A 12 -80.15 -144.85 -114.66
N VAL A 13 -79.33 -144.14 -113.83
CA VAL A 13 -78.33 -143.06 -114.15
C VAL A 13 -78.96 -141.64 -114.34
N ASP A 14 -78.41 -140.47 -113.92
CA ASP A 14 -77.09 -140.01 -113.39
C ASP A 14 -77.21 -139.06 -112.14
N TYR A 15 -76.13 -138.43 -111.64
CA TYR A 15 -76.07 -137.58 -110.42
C TYR A 15 -75.21 -136.27 -110.45
N TRP A 16 -74.56 -135.87 -111.56
CA TRP A 16 -73.39 -134.94 -111.47
C TRP A 16 -73.57 -133.39 -111.30
N PRO A 17 -74.66 -132.66 -111.69
CA PRO A 17 -74.58 -131.18 -111.79
C PRO A 17 -74.78 -130.33 -110.52
N GLY A 18 -75.41 -130.84 -109.46
CA GLY A 18 -76.01 -129.99 -108.40
C GLY A 18 -75.10 -129.55 -107.25
N PHE A 19 -73.95 -130.20 -107.03
CA PHE A 19 -73.20 -130.05 -105.77
C PHE A 19 -72.19 -128.88 -105.77
N VAL A 20 -71.80 -128.38 -106.94
CA VAL A 20 -70.75 -127.36 -107.09
C VAL A 20 -71.24 -125.96 -106.68
N ASP A 21 -72.50 -125.64 -106.96
CA ASP A 21 -73.05 -124.28 -106.78
C ASP A 21 -73.24 -123.91 -105.30
N ALA A 22 -73.69 -124.87 -104.49
CA ALA A 22 -73.85 -124.73 -103.04
C ALA A 22 -72.50 -124.58 -102.29
N LEU A 23 -71.42 -125.17 -102.80
CA LEU A 23 -70.08 -125.01 -102.21
C LEU A 23 -69.48 -123.64 -102.49
N SER A 24 -69.72 -123.06 -103.67
CA SER A 24 -69.17 -121.75 -104.04
C SER A 24 -69.76 -120.62 -103.20
N THR A 25 -71.07 -120.65 -102.97
CA THR A 25 -71.82 -119.64 -102.20
C THR A 25 -71.49 -119.68 -100.71
N LEU A 26 -71.21 -120.86 -100.15
CA LEU A 26 -70.72 -121.01 -98.77
C LEU A 26 -69.28 -120.47 -98.60
N LEU A 27 -68.42 -120.63 -99.61
CA LEU A 27 -67.05 -120.13 -99.56
C LEU A 27 -67.00 -118.59 -99.65
N ILE A 28 -67.83 -117.99 -100.51
CA ILE A 28 -67.94 -116.52 -100.66
C ILE A 28 -68.48 -115.87 -99.38
N SER A 29 -69.49 -116.46 -98.74
CA SER A 29 -70.05 -115.93 -97.49
C SER A 29 -69.08 -116.02 -96.31
N ILE A 30 -68.30 -117.10 -96.20
CA ILE A 30 -67.21 -117.21 -95.21
C ILE A 30 -66.09 -116.19 -95.48
N MET A 31 -65.67 -116.02 -96.74
CA MET A 31 -64.70 -114.98 -97.14
C MET A 31 -65.19 -113.57 -96.81
N PHE A 32 -66.48 -113.28 -97.00
CA PHE A 32 -67.09 -111.99 -96.66
C PHE A 32 -67.09 -111.73 -95.15
N LEU A 33 -67.47 -112.73 -94.34
CA LEU A 33 -67.45 -112.63 -92.87
C LEU A 33 -66.02 -112.43 -92.34
N LEU A 34 -65.04 -113.15 -92.89
CA LEU A 34 -63.62 -112.97 -92.56
C LEU A 34 -63.10 -111.60 -92.95
N THR A 35 -63.45 -111.08 -94.14
CA THR A 35 -63.01 -109.73 -94.54
C THR A 35 -63.65 -108.64 -93.68
N VAL A 36 -64.94 -108.73 -93.34
CA VAL A 36 -65.58 -107.80 -92.38
C VAL A 36 -64.92 -107.87 -91.00
N PHE A 37 -64.60 -109.06 -90.49
CA PHE A 37 -63.91 -109.21 -89.20
C PHE A 37 -62.48 -108.65 -89.22
N VAL A 38 -61.71 -108.91 -90.28
CA VAL A 38 -60.35 -108.38 -90.45
C VAL A 38 -60.36 -106.86 -90.61
N VAL A 39 -61.32 -106.29 -91.35
CA VAL A 39 -61.49 -104.84 -91.46
C VAL A 39 -61.90 -104.22 -90.11
N GLY A 40 -62.79 -104.88 -89.36
CA GLY A 40 -63.15 -104.46 -88.00
C GLY A 40 -61.96 -104.48 -87.03
N GLN A 41 -61.19 -105.56 -87.03
CA GLN A 41 -59.92 -105.69 -86.27
C GLN A 41 -58.91 -104.61 -86.69
N PHE A 42 -58.76 -104.35 -87.99
CA PHE A 42 -57.84 -103.34 -88.51
C PHE A 42 -58.24 -101.92 -88.08
N ILE A 43 -59.53 -101.56 -88.19
CA ILE A 43 -60.04 -100.26 -87.73
C ILE A 43 -59.87 -100.12 -86.21
N LEU A 44 -60.24 -101.13 -85.42
CA LEU A 44 -60.14 -101.08 -83.96
C LEU A 44 -58.67 -101.01 -83.50
N SER A 45 -57.77 -101.76 -84.15
CA SER A 45 -56.32 -101.67 -83.92
C SER A 45 -55.80 -100.26 -84.23
N ARG A 46 -56.21 -99.66 -85.35
CA ARG A 46 -55.83 -98.28 -85.71
C ARG A 46 -56.35 -97.24 -84.70
N GLU A 47 -57.57 -97.43 -84.20
CA GLU A 47 -58.20 -96.57 -83.19
C GLU A 47 -57.47 -96.69 -81.84
N ILE A 48 -57.08 -97.91 -81.42
CA ILE A 48 -56.34 -98.16 -80.18
C ILE A 48 -54.91 -97.65 -80.29
N THR A 49 -54.16 -98.01 -81.35
CA THR A 49 -52.79 -97.51 -81.58
C THR A 49 -52.76 -95.99 -81.72
N GLY A 50 -53.75 -95.36 -82.35
CA GLY A 50 -53.87 -93.91 -82.41
C GLY A 50 -54.11 -93.27 -81.03
N ARG A 51 -54.93 -93.90 -80.17
CA ARG A 51 -55.12 -93.46 -78.78
C ARG A 51 -53.85 -93.67 -77.94
N ASP A 52 -53.14 -94.79 -78.12
CA ASP A 52 -51.88 -95.07 -77.44
C ASP A 52 -50.76 -94.10 -77.87
N GLU A 53 -50.67 -93.73 -79.15
CA GLU A 53 -49.76 -92.66 -79.62
C GLU A 53 -50.11 -91.30 -79.01
N VAL A 54 -51.39 -90.95 -78.92
CA VAL A 54 -51.84 -89.69 -78.29
C VAL A 54 -51.56 -89.71 -76.79
N LEU A 55 -51.83 -90.83 -76.09
CA LEU A 55 -51.53 -91.00 -74.67
C LEU A 55 -50.02 -90.95 -74.39
N ASN A 56 -49.19 -91.59 -75.22
CA ASN A 56 -47.73 -91.54 -75.09
C ASN A 56 -47.19 -90.12 -75.34
N ARG A 57 -47.73 -89.39 -76.32
CA ARG A 57 -47.38 -87.98 -76.58
C ARG A 57 -47.82 -87.05 -75.46
N LEU A 58 -49.02 -87.24 -74.91
CA LEU A 58 -49.49 -86.49 -73.75
C LEU A 58 -48.63 -86.81 -72.52
N ASN A 59 -48.25 -88.07 -72.31
CA ASN A 59 -47.38 -88.47 -71.21
C ASN A 59 -45.96 -87.89 -71.36
N SER A 60 -45.40 -87.84 -72.58
CA SER A 60 -44.12 -87.16 -72.82
C SER A 60 -44.22 -85.65 -72.58
N GLN A 61 -45.29 -84.99 -73.02
CA GLN A 61 -45.55 -83.57 -72.76
C GLN A 61 -45.75 -83.28 -71.26
N ILE A 62 -46.45 -84.16 -70.54
CA ILE A 62 -46.60 -84.04 -69.07
C ILE A 62 -45.25 -84.18 -68.37
N ASN A 63 -44.40 -85.11 -68.81
CA ASN A 63 -43.05 -85.27 -68.26
C ASN A 63 -42.15 -84.05 -68.56
N GLU A 64 -42.20 -83.52 -69.78
CA GLU A 64 -41.48 -82.30 -70.19
C GLU A 64 -41.94 -81.06 -69.41
N LEU A 65 -43.26 -80.85 -69.29
CA LEU A 65 -43.84 -79.79 -68.45
C LEU A 65 -43.50 -79.97 -66.97
N THR A 66 -43.41 -81.21 -66.47
CA THR A 66 -43.00 -81.50 -65.10
C THR A 66 -41.52 -81.18 -64.87
N GLN A 67 -40.65 -81.45 -65.85
CA GLN A 67 -39.24 -81.06 -65.80
C GLN A 67 -39.06 -79.55 -65.87
N LEU A 68 -39.77 -78.85 -66.76
CA LEU A 68 -39.77 -77.39 -66.84
C LEU A 68 -40.30 -76.73 -65.57
N LEU A 69 -41.37 -77.29 -64.97
CA LEU A 69 -41.91 -76.81 -63.69
C LEU A 69 -40.96 -77.09 -62.52
N ALA A 70 -40.21 -78.19 -62.54
CA ALA A 70 -39.18 -78.46 -61.55
C ALA A 70 -37.98 -77.49 -61.68
N LEU A 71 -37.59 -77.17 -62.92
CA LEU A 71 -36.53 -76.19 -63.20
C LEU A 71 -36.95 -74.75 -62.83
N GLU A 72 -38.19 -74.35 -63.15
CA GLU A 72 -38.73 -73.05 -62.75
C GLU A 72 -38.80 -72.93 -61.23
N LYS A 73 -39.35 -73.94 -60.53
CA LYS A 73 -39.36 -73.98 -59.06
C LYS A 73 -37.96 -73.92 -58.46
N GLY A 74 -36.99 -74.62 -59.05
CA GLY A 74 -35.58 -74.56 -58.65
C GLY A 74 -35.02 -73.14 -58.79
N SER A 75 -35.16 -72.53 -59.97
CA SER A 75 -34.70 -71.15 -60.21
C SER A 75 -35.43 -70.13 -59.32
N ASN A 76 -36.70 -70.37 -58.97
CA ASN A 76 -37.49 -69.52 -58.09
C ASN A 76 -36.98 -69.63 -56.64
N GLN A 77 -36.61 -70.84 -56.20
CA GLN A 77 -35.91 -71.06 -54.92
C GLN A 77 -34.54 -70.38 -54.90
N ASP A 78 -33.72 -70.56 -55.94
CA ASP A 78 -32.39 -69.91 -56.04
C ASP A 78 -32.50 -68.37 -55.99
N LEU A 79 -33.54 -67.81 -56.61
CA LEU A 79 -33.84 -66.37 -56.54
C LEU A 79 -34.30 -65.95 -55.14
N GLN A 80 -35.13 -66.74 -54.47
CA GLN A 80 -35.56 -66.45 -53.09
C GLN A 80 -34.36 -66.49 -52.12
N ASP A 81 -33.49 -67.49 -52.25
CA ASP A 81 -32.26 -67.62 -51.46
C ASP A 81 -31.29 -66.47 -51.76
N SER A 82 -31.16 -66.07 -53.03
CA SER A 82 -30.37 -64.89 -53.44
C SER A 82 -30.93 -63.59 -52.86
N VAL A 83 -32.24 -63.40 -52.86
CA VAL A 83 -32.91 -62.24 -52.24
C VAL A 83 -32.71 -62.24 -50.73
N ALA A 84 -32.83 -63.39 -50.06
CA ALA A 84 -32.57 -63.51 -48.62
C ALA A 84 -31.11 -63.18 -48.26
N ASN A 85 -30.14 -63.66 -49.06
CA ASN A 85 -28.72 -63.35 -48.89
C ASN A 85 -28.40 -61.85 -49.14
N LEU A 86 -29.04 -61.23 -50.14
CA LEU A 86 -28.91 -59.79 -50.41
C LEU A 86 -29.56 -58.96 -49.30
N GLN A 87 -30.72 -59.36 -48.78
CA GLN A 87 -31.38 -58.71 -47.64
C GLN A 87 -30.53 -58.79 -46.37
N ALA A 88 -29.94 -59.95 -46.07
CA ALA A 88 -29.03 -60.12 -44.94
C ALA A 88 -27.76 -59.26 -45.09
N SER A 89 -27.21 -59.20 -46.30
CA SER A 89 -26.03 -58.39 -46.62
C SER A 89 -26.30 -56.88 -46.53
N LEU A 90 -27.48 -56.44 -47.00
CA LEU A 90 -27.94 -55.05 -46.87
C LEU A 90 -28.14 -54.68 -45.39
N ALA A 91 -28.82 -55.53 -44.61
CA ALA A 91 -29.01 -55.30 -43.18
C ALA A 91 -27.67 -55.21 -42.41
N SER A 92 -26.69 -56.04 -42.79
CA SER A 92 -25.33 -55.94 -42.24
C SER A 92 -24.67 -54.59 -42.59
N ALA A 93 -24.73 -54.18 -43.86
CA ALA A 93 -24.14 -52.93 -44.32
C ALA A 93 -24.82 -51.68 -43.72
N GLU A 94 -26.13 -51.72 -43.50
CA GLU A 94 -26.89 -50.67 -42.79
C GLU A 94 -26.51 -50.62 -41.30
N GLY A 95 -26.28 -51.77 -40.67
CA GLY A 95 -25.74 -51.87 -39.32
C GLY A 95 -24.34 -51.27 -39.19
N ASP A 96 -23.43 -51.63 -40.10
CA ASP A 96 -22.07 -51.08 -40.14
C ASP A 96 -22.05 -49.58 -40.43
N ARG A 97 -22.87 -49.11 -41.38
CA ARG A 97 -23.06 -47.67 -41.63
C ARG A 97 -23.54 -46.95 -40.37
N SER A 98 -24.54 -47.49 -39.68
CA SER A 98 -25.09 -46.90 -38.45
C SER A 98 -24.02 -46.85 -37.34
N ARG A 99 -23.22 -47.90 -37.21
CA ARG A 99 -22.09 -47.96 -36.27
C ARG A 99 -20.99 -46.95 -36.60
N LEU A 100 -20.60 -46.84 -37.87
CA LEU A 100 -19.61 -45.86 -38.34
C LEU A 100 -20.11 -44.42 -38.15
N GLN A 101 -21.39 -44.17 -38.41
CA GLN A 101 -21.99 -42.85 -38.21
C GLN A 101 -22.09 -42.47 -36.73
N ALA A 102 -22.35 -43.44 -35.83
CA ALA A 102 -22.26 -43.23 -34.39
C ALA A 102 -20.83 -42.93 -33.92
N LEU A 103 -19.82 -43.64 -34.45
CA LEU A 103 -18.40 -43.39 -34.15
C LEU A 103 -17.93 -42.02 -34.65
N LEU A 104 -18.36 -41.59 -35.84
CA LEU A 104 -18.07 -40.25 -36.38
C LEU A 104 -18.69 -39.15 -35.51
N ASN A 105 -19.96 -39.29 -35.11
CA ASN A 105 -20.64 -38.34 -34.22
C ASN A 105 -19.98 -38.27 -32.83
N ALA A 106 -19.50 -39.40 -32.30
CA ALA A 106 -18.75 -39.43 -31.04
C ALA A 106 -17.38 -38.76 -31.18
N GLY A 107 -16.69 -38.98 -32.31
CA GLY A 107 -15.41 -38.36 -32.64
C GLY A 107 -15.51 -36.84 -32.79
N SER A 108 -16.51 -36.34 -33.52
CA SER A 108 -16.76 -34.91 -33.70
C SER A 108 -17.11 -34.24 -32.37
N GLY A 109 -17.96 -34.85 -31.55
CA GLY A 109 -18.28 -34.36 -30.20
C GLY A 109 -17.03 -34.28 -29.29
N GLY A 110 -16.10 -35.23 -29.44
CA GLY A 110 -14.79 -35.20 -28.78
C GLY A 110 -13.91 -34.04 -29.26
N GLN A 111 -13.85 -33.79 -30.58
CA GLN A 111 -13.14 -32.64 -31.14
C GLN A 111 -13.74 -31.30 -30.68
N ASP A 112 -15.06 -31.15 -30.68
CA ASP A 112 -15.74 -29.93 -30.21
C ASP A 112 -15.46 -29.66 -28.73
N ALA A 113 -15.45 -30.70 -27.89
CA ALA A 113 -15.10 -30.59 -26.48
C ALA A 113 -13.63 -30.19 -26.27
N ALA A 114 -12.71 -30.79 -27.05
CA ALA A 114 -11.30 -30.43 -27.03
C ALA A 114 -11.08 -28.97 -27.48
N GLN A 115 -11.72 -28.55 -28.57
CA GLN A 115 -11.60 -27.19 -29.11
C GLN A 115 -12.12 -26.13 -28.13
N LYS A 116 -13.26 -26.40 -27.45
CA LYS A 116 -13.76 -25.53 -26.37
C LYS A 116 -12.77 -25.40 -25.22
N ARG A 117 -12.13 -26.51 -24.81
CA ARG A 117 -11.14 -26.51 -23.72
C ARG A 117 -9.83 -25.82 -24.11
N ILE A 118 -9.41 -25.92 -25.37
CA ILE A 118 -8.28 -25.14 -25.91
C ILE A 118 -8.63 -23.65 -25.90
N GLY A 119 -9.85 -23.29 -26.30
CA GLY A 119 -10.37 -21.92 -26.22
C GLY A 119 -10.31 -21.34 -24.80
N SER A 120 -10.82 -22.08 -23.80
CA SER A 120 -10.80 -21.62 -22.41
C SER A 120 -9.38 -21.49 -21.85
N MET A 121 -8.51 -22.48 -22.08
CA MET A 121 -7.10 -22.41 -21.63
C MET A 121 -6.31 -21.30 -22.33
N THR A 122 -6.66 -20.95 -23.57
CA THR A 122 -6.04 -19.82 -24.29
C THR A 122 -6.46 -18.49 -23.66
N GLN A 123 -7.75 -18.35 -23.31
CA GLN A 123 -8.25 -17.17 -22.60
C GLN A 123 -7.61 -17.03 -21.21
N GLU A 124 -7.57 -18.09 -20.41
CA GLU A 124 -6.89 -18.12 -19.10
C GLU A 124 -5.41 -17.72 -19.21
N LEU A 125 -4.71 -18.22 -20.23
CA LEU A 125 -3.30 -17.89 -20.48
C LEU A 125 -3.12 -16.40 -20.84
N ASP A 126 -4.00 -15.84 -21.67
CA ASP A 126 -3.92 -14.42 -22.05
C ASP A 126 -4.31 -13.49 -20.89
N GLU A 127 -5.29 -13.87 -20.05
CA GLU A 127 -5.59 -13.18 -18.80
C GLU A 127 -4.36 -13.21 -17.86
N GLN A 128 -3.70 -14.36 -17.72
CA GLN A 128 -2.51 -14.51 -16.88
C GLN A 128 -1.30 -13.72 -17.41
N LYS A 129 -1.11 -13.65 -18.74
CA LYS A 129 -0.09 -12.77 -19.36
C LYS A 129 -0.35 -11.31 -19.02
N GLN A 130 -1.58 -10.82 -19.18
CA GLN A 130 -1.91 -9.43 -18.85
C GLN A 130 -1.70 -9.11 -17.37
N VAL A 131 -2.00 -10.06 -16.47
CA VAL A 131 -1.69 -9.89 -15.03
C VAL A 131 -0.18 -9.82 -14.80
N SER A 132 0.62 -10.65 -15.48
CA SER A 132 2.08 -10.61 -15.42
C SER A 132 2.66 -9.28 -15.93
N GLU A 133 2.17 -8.76 -17.05
CA GLU A 133 2.58 -7.47 -17.62
C GLU A 133 2.24 -6.29 -16.69
N ARG A 134 1.05 -6.31 -16.07
CA ARG A 134 0.67 -5.34 -15.02
C ARG A 134 1.57 -5.44 -13.79
N ALA A 135 1.94 -6.65 -13.37
CA ALA A 135 2.84 -6.85 -12.24
C ALA A 135 4.27 -6.36 -12.56
N LEU A 136 4.79 -6.62 -13.76
CA LEU A 136 6.11 -6.14 -14.21
C LEU A 136 6.18 -4.62 -14.25
N SER A 137 5.18 -3.95 -14.84
CA SER A 137 5.11 -2.49 -14.87
C SER A 137 4.95 -1.88 -13.47
N GLN A 138 4.23 -2.54 -12.56
CA GLN A 138 4.16 -2.13 -11.15
C GLN A 138 5.50 -2.27 -10.43
N VAL A 139 6.25 -3.35 -10.69
CA VAL A 139 7.62 -3.55 -10.15
C VAL A 139 8.60 -2.51 -10.70
N GLU A 140 8.49 -2.14 -11.97
CA GLU A 140 9.31 -1.06 -12.56
C GLU A 140 9.02 0.29 -11.89
N LEU A 141 7.75 0.65 -11.73
CA LEU A 141 7.34 1.87 -11.03
C LEU A 141 7.83 1.89 -9.58
N LEU A 142 7.72 0.76 -8.85
CA LEU A 142 8.21 0.64 -7.49
C LEU A 142 9.74 0.78 -7.42
N ASN A 143 10.49 0.22 -8.38
CA ASN A 143 11.95 0.40 -8.46
C ASN A 143 12.33 1.87 -8.72
N GLN A 144 11.60 2.58 -9.59
CA GLN A 144 11.79 4.02 -9.81
C GLN A 144 11.50 4.81 -8.53
N GLN A 145 10.43 4.50 -7.81
CA GLN A 145 10.10 5.12 -6.52
C GLN A 145 11.15 4.84 -5.44
N ILE A 146 11.64 3.60 -5.33
CA ILE A 146 12.72 3.23 -4.38
C ILE A 146 14.01 3.99 -4.71
N SER A 147 14.35 4.16 -5.99
CA SER A 147 15.51 4.95 -6.42
C SER A 147 15.36 6.43 -6.03
N ALA A 148 14.17 7.01 -6.25
CA ALA A 148 13.86 8.38 -5.84
C ALA A 148 13.89 8.57 -4.32
N LEU A 149 13.37 7.62 -3.54
CA LEU A 149 13.45 7.66 -2.07
C LEU A 149 14.89 7.55 -1.57
N ARG A 150 15.73 6.69 -2.20
CA ARG A 150 17.15 6.60 -1.87
C ARG A 150 17.90 7.91 -2.14
N SER A 151 17.61 8.61 -3.24
CA SER A 151 18.24 9.91 -3.52
C SER A 151 17.75 11.01 -2.56
N GLN A 152 16.48 10.98 -2.13
CA GLN A 152 15.96 11.86 -1.09
C GLN A 152 16.63 11.62 0.26
N ILE A 153 16.79 10.36 0.68
CA ILE A 153 17.48 9.99 1.93
C ILE A 153 18.92 10.50 1.91
N ALA A 154 19.68 10.24 0.83
CA ALA A 154 21.06 10.72 0.70
C ALA A 154 21.16 12.26 0.74
N ALA A 155 20.19 12.98 0.17
CA ALA A 155 20.13 14.44 0.24
C ALA A 155 19.83 14.95 1.67
N VAL A 156 18.95 14.27 2.41
CA VAL A 156 18.65 14.58 3.82
C VAL A 156 19.84 14.28 4.73
N GLU A 157 20.54 13.15 4.54
CA GLU A 157 21.75 12.81 5.27
C GLU A 157 22.87 13.85 5.05
N ALA A 158 23.09 14.28 3.80
CA ALA A 158 24.05 15.34 3.49
C ALA A 158 23.67 16.70 4.10
N ALA A 159 22.37 17.04 4.12
CA ALA A 159 21.88 18.26 4.75
C ALA A 159 22.02 18.21 6.29
N LEU A 160 21.79 17.06 6.91
CA LEU A 160 21.97 16.85 8.35
C LEU A 160 23.45 17.01 8.74
N GLN A 161 24.37 16.33 8.06
CA GLN A 161 25.81 16.46 8.30
C GLN A 161 26.31 17.90 8.17
N ALA A 162 25.82 18.64 7.17
CA ALA A 162 26.14 20.06 6.99
C ALA A 162 25.59 20.95 8.13
N SER A 163 24.43 20.60 8.71
CA SER A 163 23.89 21.29 9.88
C SER A 163 24.70 20.97 11.15
N GLU A 164 25.01 19.70 11.39
CA GLU A 164 25.77 19.25 12.56
C GLU A 164 27.17 19.90 12.62
N GLU A 165 27.87 19.99 11.48
CA GLU A 165 29.17 20.68 11.43
C GLU A 165 29.04 22.18 11.67
N LYS A 166 27.99 22.82 11.13
CA LYS A 166 27.70 24.23 11.39
C LYS A 166 27.41 24.49 12.88
N ASP A 167 26.68 23.59 13.53
CA ASP A 167 26.37 23.68 14.96
C ASP A 167 27.62 23.45 15.81
N ARG A 168 28.46 22.47 15.46
CA ARG A 168 29.77 22.25 16.10
C ARG A 168 30.69 23.47 16.01
N VAL A 169 30.77 24.10 14.84
CA VAL A 169 31.50 25.37 14.65
C VAL A 169 30.89 26.51 15.48
N SER A 170 29.56 26.58 15.56
CA SER A 170 28.85 27.62 16.31
C SER A 170 29.03 27.47 17.82
N GLN A 171 28.92 26.26 18.37
CA GLN A 171 29.23 25.95 19.77
C GLN A 171 30.69 26.29 20.12
N THR A 172 31.64 25.94 19.25
CA THR A 172 33.06 26.29 19.43
C THR A 172 33.27 27.81 19.49
N LYS A 173 32.60 28.58 18.63
CA LYS A 173 32.62 30.06 18.66
C LYS A 173 32.00 30.62 19.94
N ILE A 174 30.89 30.07 20.41
CA ILE A 174 30.23 30.49 21.66
C ILE A 174 31.15 30.24 22.86
N ALA A 175 31.83 29.09 22.90
CA ALA A 175 32.79 28.77 23.96
C ALA A 175 34.00 29.72 23.96
N ASP A 176 34.59 30.02 22.79
CA ASP A 176 35.69 30.98 22.64
C ASP A 176 35.26 32.41 23.04
N LEU A 177 34.11 32.88 22.57
CA LEU A 177 33.55 34.18 22.95
C LEU A 177 33.25 34.28 24.45
N GLY A 178 32.68 33.23 25.05
CA GLY A 178 32.43 33.16 26.49
C GLY A 178 33.72 33.21 27.31
N SER A 179 34.76 32.49 26.89
CA SER A 179 36.09 32.53 27.51
C SER A 179 36.70 33.94 27.43
N ARG A 180 36.71 34.57 26.24
CA ARG A 180 37.21 35.94 26.04
C ARG A 180 36.45 36.96 26.87
N LEU A 181 35.12 36.85 26.93
CA LEU A 181 34.27 37.75 27.72
C LEU A 181 34.58 37.63 29.21
N ASN A 182 34.72 36.39 29.73
CA ASN A 182 35.07 36.15 31.12
C ASN A 182 36.47 36.71 31.47
N VAL A 183 37.46 36.54 30.59
CA VAL A 183 38.80 37.12 30.76
C VAL A 183 38.76 38.66 30.74
N ALA A 184 38.02 39.26 29.80
CA ALA A 184 37.87 40.71 29.72
C ALA A 184 37.13 41.30 30.94
N LEU A 185 36.08 40.63 31.41
CA LEU A 185 35.34 41.02 32.61
C LEU A 185 36.22 40.90 33.87
N ALA A 186 36.96 39.81 34.02
CA ALA A 186 37.89 39.63 35.14
C ALA A 186 38.99 40.71 35.15
N ALA A 187 39.56 41.03 33.98
CA ALA A 187 40.52 42.11 33.85
C ALA A 187 39.92 43.47 34.25
N ARG A 188 38.70 43.79 33.80
CA ARG A 188 38.03 45.06 34.12
C ARG A 188 37.65 45.17 35.59
N VAL A 189 37.21 44.09 36.22
CA VAL A 189 36.93 44.03 37.67
C VAL A 189 38.23 44.17 38.48
N GLN A 190 39.33 43.56 38.04
CA GLN A 190 40.64 43.71 38.69
C GLN A 190 41.16 45.15 38.56
N GLU A 191 41.03 45.76 37.39
CA GLU A 191 41.38 47.16 37.12
C GLU A 191 40.57 48.12 38.00
N LEU A 192 39.25 47.95 38.07
CA LEU A 192 38.38 48.75 38.96
C LEU A 192 38.78 48.60 40.44
N ASN A 193 39.07 47.37 40.88
CA ASN A 193 39.54 47.12 42.25
C ASN A 193 40.90 47.76 42.54
N ARG A 194 41.80 47.82 41.55
CA ARG A 194 43.07 48.54 41.66
C ARG A 194 42.84 50.03 41.81
N TYR A 195 42.11 50.67 40.89
CA TYR A 195 41.81 52.11 40.98
C TYR A 195 41.08 52.47 42.28
N ARG A 196 40.15 51.63 42.74
CA ARG A 196 39.51 51.77 44.05
C ARG A 196 40.51 51.74 45.21
N SER A 197 41.48 50.82 45.18
CA SER A 197 42.51 50.71 46.21
C SER A 197 43.49 51.89 46.18
N ASP A 198 43.95 52.28 45.00
CA ASP A 198 44.88 53.41 44.79
C ASP A 198 44.20 54.74 45.22
N PHE A 199 42.91 54.91 44.91
CA PHE A 199 42.06 55.99 45.43
C PHE A 199 42.02 55.99 46.96
N PHE A 200 41.63 54.86 47.58
CA PHE A 200 41.50 54.80 49.03
C PHE A 200 42.83 55.04 49.73
N GLY A 201 43.96 54.63 49.14
CA GLY A 201 45.31 54.94 49.63
C GLY A 201 45.59 56.44 49.64
N ARG A 202 45.38 57.13 48.53
CA ARG A 202 45.62 58.58 48.39
C ARG A 202 44.66 59.43 49.21
N LEU A 203 43.36 59.11 49.20
CA LEU A 203 42.39 59.84 50.02
C LEU A 203 42.60 59.57 51.52
N ARG A 204 43.09 58.37 51.89
CA ARG A 204 43.58 58.11 53.24
C ARG A 204 44.78 58.99 53.58
N GLU A 205 45.78 59.12 52.70
CA GLU A 205 46.95 60.00 52.95
C GLU A 205 46.52 61.46 53.21
N ILE A 206 45.60 62.00 52.40
CA ILE A 206 45.08 63.37 52.54
C ILE A 206 44.22 63.59 53.81
N LEU A 207 43.56 62.54 54.30
CA LEU A 207 42.60 62.61 55.41
C LEU A 207 43.05 61.96 56.72
N SER A 208 44.21 61.28 56.78
CA SER A 208 44.67 60.57 58.00
C SER A 208 45.15 61.49 59.13
N ASP A 209 45.73 62.64 58.79
CA ASP A 209 46.26 63.63 59.76
C ASP A 209 45.17 64.49 60.43
N ARG A 210 43.94 63.95 60.58
CA ARG A 210 42.76 64.71 61.01
C ARG A 210 42.03 63.99 62.14
N GLU A 211 42.05 64.59 63.33
CA GLU A 211 41.44 64.06 64.56
C GLU A 211 39.93 63.72 64.42
N ASN A 212 39.25 64.39 63.48
CA ASN A 212 37.80 64.32 63.30
C ASN A 212 37.32 63.34 62.21
N ILE A 213 38.21 62.56 61.58
CA ILE A 213 37.86 61.62 60.50
C ILE A 213 38.22 60.20 60.91
N ARG A 214 37.24 59.29 60.91
CA ARG A 214 37.46 57.86 61.14
C ARG A 214 37.37 57.10 59.83
N ILE A 215 38.38 56.28 59.54
CA ILE A 215 38.39 55.41 58.36
C ILE A 215 37.91 54.01 58.77
N VAL A 216 36.82 53.55 58.16
CA VAL A 216 36.21 52.23 58.44
C VAL A 216 36.08 51.46 57.13
N GLY A 217 37.03 50.56 56.88
CA GLY A 217 37.09 49.80 55.62
C GLY A 217 37.29 50.72 54.41
N ASP A 218 36.25 50.81 53.56
CA ASP A 218 36.19 51.61 52.34
C ASP A 218 35.38 52.92 52.53
N ARG A 219 35.24 53.40 53.76
CA ARG A 219 34.41 54.56 54.10
C ARG A 219 35.15 55.57 54.98
N PHE A 220 34.98 56.85 54.66
CA PHE A 220 35.39 57.96 55.51
C PHE A 220 34.19 58.44 56.31
N VAL A 221 34.30 58.39 57.64
CA VAL A 221 33.23 58.67 58.58
C VAL A 221 33.52 59.98 59.30
N PHE A 222 32.62 60.94 59.14
CA PHE A 222 32.63 62.25 59.78
C PHE A 222 31.51 62.30 60.83
N GLN A 223 31.83 62.72 62.06
CA GLN A 223 30.81 62.99 63.08
C GLN A 223 29.93 64.18 62.65
N SER A 224 28.61 64.09 62.86
CA SER A 224 27.68 65.12 62.40
C SER A 224 27.90 66.47 63.07
N GLU A 225 28.36 66.47 64.32
CA GLU A 225 28.63 67.66 65.15
C GLU A 225 29.79 68.50 64.60
N VAL A 226 30.72 67.87 63.87
CA VAL A 226 31.82 68.56 63.20
C VAL A 226 31.31 69.32 61.97
N LEU A 227 30.31 68.76 61.27
CA LEU A 227 29.80 69.29 60.01
C LEU A 227 28.56 70.17 60.15
N PHE A 228 27.74 69.96 61.18
CA PHE A 228 26.42 70.56 61.34
C PHE A 228 26.18 71.02 62.79
N PRO A 229 25.43 72.11 63.00
CA PRO A 229 24.89 72.42 64.32
C PRO A 229 23.88 71.35 64.77
N SER A 230 23.69 71.23 66.09
CA SER A 230 22.74 70.27 66.67
C SER A 230 21.33 70.46 66.10
N GLY A 231 20.68 69.35 65.71
CA GLY A 231 19.37 69.35 65.04
C GLY A 231 19.33 69.94 63.62
N GLY A 232 20.42 70.54 63.13
CA GLY A 232 20.50 71.16 61.81
C GLY A 232 21.03 70.22 60.71
N ALA A 233 20.87 70.67 59.46
CA ALA A 233 21.43 70.02 58.27
C ALA A 233 22.17 71.00 57.34
N ASP A 234 22.32 72.27 57.72
CA ASP A 234 23.12 73.26 57.00
C ASP A 234 24.56 73.22 57.55
N LEU A 235 25.57 73.23 56.66
CA LEU A 235 26.97 73.08 57.08
C LEU A 235 27.48 74.30 57.86
N ASN A 236 28.09 74.06 59.03
CA ASN A 236 28.81 75.08 59.79
C ASN A 236 30.13 75.49 59.07
N PRO A 237 30.77 76.63 59.44
CA PRO A 237 32.00 77.09 58.79
C PRO A 237 33.15 76.07 58.81
N GLU A 238 33.26 75.31 59.89
CA GLU A 238 34.25 74.25 60.09
C GLU A 238 34.01 73.08 59.12
N GLY A 239 32.77 72.63 59.00
CA GLY A 239 32.34 71.58 58.08
C GLY A 239 32.47 71.99 56.62
N GLN A 240 32.17 73.25 56.28
CA GLN A 240 32.46 73.80 54.94
C GLN A 240 33.97 73.76 54.64
N THR A 241 34.82 74.05 55.63
CA THR A 241 36.28 74.00 55.50
C THR A 241 36.80 72.58 55.27
N GLU A 242 36.27 71.57 55.96
CA GLU A 242 36.64 70.17 55.72
C GLU A 242 36.07 69.61 54.40
N MET A 243 34.83 69.95 54.05
CA MET A 243 34.22 69.53 52.78
C MET A 243 34.88 70.20 51.56
N ALA A 244 35.45 71.40 51.68
CA ALA A 244 36.21 72.03 50.61
C ALA A 244 37.53 71.30 50.32
N LYS A 245 38.21 70.81 51.36
CA LYS A 245 39.42 69.98 51.24
C LYS A 245 39.11 68.63 50.57
N LEU A 246 38.00 68.02 50.96
CA LEU A 246 37.48 66.82 50.30
C LEU A 246 37.16 67.08 48.81
N ALA A 247 36.50 68.19 48.48
CA ALA A 247 36.19 68.55 47.10
C ALA A 247 37.47 68.68 46.23
N ALA A 248 38.51 69.34 46.74
CA ALA A 248 39.80 69.43 46.06
C ALA A 248 40.42 68.05 45.80
N ALA A 249 40.47 67.18 46.81
CA ALA A 249 40.99 65.81 46.67
C ALA A 249 40.21 64.97 45.65
N LEU A 250 38.89 65.11 45.61
CA LEU A 250 38.02 64.45 44.62
C LEU A 250 38.26 64.97 43.19
N LEU A 251 38.47 66.27 43.02
CA LEU A 251 38.75 66.89 41.73
C LEU A 251 40.13 66.51 41.16
N ASP A 252 41.14 66.36 42.02
CA ASP A 252 42.46 65.89 41.59
C ASP A 252 42.42 64.40 41.22
N LEU A 253 41.75 63.55 42.01
CA LEU A 253 41.53 62.16 41.66
C LEU A 253 40.76 61.97 40.34
N ALA A 254 39.71 62.78 40.11
CA ALA A 254 38.87 62.65 38.92
C ALA A 254 39.65 62.79 37.59
N LYS A 255 40.87 63.35 37.63
CA LYS A 255 41.80 63.45 36.50
C LYS A 255 42.57 62.15 36.24
N GLU A 256 42.75 61.32 37.26
CA GLU A 256 43.50 60.04 37.20
C GLU A 256 42.60 58.83 36.89
N ILE A 257 41.30 58.90 37.17
CA ILE A 257 40.36 57.82 36.88
C ILE A 257 39.95 57.85 35.39
N PRO A 258 40.14 56.76 34.62
CA PRO A 258 39.71 56.69 33.22
C PRO A 258 38.20 56.97 33.05
N PRO A 259 37.78 57.70 32.01
CA PRO A 259 36.38 58.12 31.83
C PRO A 259 35.43 56.94 31.61
N GLU A 260 35.94 55.78 31.17
CA GLU A 260 35.20 54.54 30.99
C GLU A 260 34.88 53.82 32.31
N ILE A 261 35.30 54.36 33.46
CA ILE A 261 34.92 53.89 34.80
C ILE A 261 33.70 54.68 35.29
N ASN A 262 32.59 53.98 35.45
CA ASN A 262 31.32 54.51 35.95
C ASN A 262 31.31 54.65 37.48
N TRP A 263 32.26 55.40 38.04
CA TRP A 263 32.30 55.70 39.48
C TRP A 263 31.36 56.84 39.88
N VAL A 264 30.88 56.79 41.13
CA VAL A 264 30.25 57.90 41.87
C VAL A 264 30.75 57.92 43.32
N LEU A 265 30.80 59.10 43.93
CA LEU A 265 30.93 59.25 45.38
C LEU A 265 29.53 59.26 46.00
N ARG A 266 29.28 58.30 46.90
CA ARG A 266 28.05 58.22 47.68
C ARG A 266 28.27 58.87 49.06
N VAL A 267 27.36 59.76 49.41
CA VAL A 267 27.27 60.47 50.69
C VAL A 267 26.11 59.87 51.47
N ASP A 268 26.43 59.14 52.53
CA ASP A 268 25.47 58.39 53.33
C ASP A 268 25.26 59.13 54.67
N GLY A 269 24.04 59.63 54.89
CA GLY A 269 23.65 60.30 56.13
C GLY A 269 23.04 59.32 57.13
N HIS A 270 23.42 59.44 58.40
CA HIS A 270 22.88 58.65 59.51
C HIS A 270 22.53 59.53 60.72
N THR A 271 21.57 59.06 61.50
CA THR A 271 21.22 59.63 62.82
C THR A 271 21.54 58.62 63.93
N ASP A 272 21.37 59.06 65.17
CA ASP A 272 21.10 58.13 66.27
C ASP A 272 19.62 57.69 66.25
N ASN A 273 19.27 56.87 67.24
CA ASN A 273 17.94 56.37 67.55
C ASN A 273 17.08 57.31 68.41
N VAL A 274 17.50 58.57 68.63
CA VAL A 274 16.71 59.52 69.41
C VAL A 274 15.60 60.07 68.49
N PRO A 275 14.31 59.89 68.83
CA PRO A 275 13.24 60.40 67.98
C PRO A 275 13.24 61.93 67.94
N LEU A 276 13.15 62.50 66.73
CA LEU A 276 12.86 63.93 66.59
C LEU A 276 11.46 64.23 67.14
N ALA A 277 11.27 65.42 67.71
CA ALA A 277 9.98 65.84 68.27
C ALA A 277 8.84 66.01 67.24
N GLY A 278 9.10 65.79 65.93
CA GLY A 278 8.13 65.91 64.83
C GLY A 278 7.64 67.34 64.52
N THR A 279 7.94 68.30 65.40
CA THR A 279 7.52 69.72 65.31
C THR A 279 8.58 70.65 64.71
N GLY A 280 9.77 70.13 64.42
CA GLY A 280 10.87 70.86 63.80
C GLY A 280 10.80 70.92 62.27
N ARG A 281 11.89 71.39 61.64
CA ARG A 281 12.03 71.45 60.17
C ARG A 281 12.01 70.08 59.50
N TYR A 282 12.44 69.04 60.21
CA TYR A 282 12.47 67.65 59.78
C TYR A 282 11.53 66.84 60.67
N ARG A 283 10.69 66.00 60.05
CA ARG A 283 9.67 65.22 60.73
C ARG A 283 10.24 63.99 61.43
N ASP A 284 11.23 63.36 60.81
CA ASP A 284 11.85 62.14 61.29
C ASP A 284 13.36 62.07 60.94
N ASN A 285 13.98 60.99 61.42
CA ASN A 285 15.39 60.71 61.21
C ASN A 285 15.74 60.37 59.74
N TRP A 286 14.77 59.94 58.91
CA TRP A 286 14.98 59.76 57.47
C TRP A 286 15.10 61.10 56.74
N GLU A 287 14.22 62.06 57.03
CA GLU A 287 14.28 63.41 56.48
C GLU A 287 15.57 64.12 56.91
N LEU A 288 15.95 64.07 58.19
CA LEU A 288 17.15 64.72 58.71
C LEU A 288 18.45 64.13 58.11
N SER A 289 18.58 62.80 58.06
CA SER A 289 19.76 62.16 57.46
C SER A 289 19.88 62.44 55.97
N SER A 290 18.76 62.35 55.23
CA SER A 290 18.72 62.67 53.80
C SER A 290 19.08 64.14 53.54
N ALA A 291 18.53 65.08 54.34
CA ALA A 291 18.83 66.49 54.22
C ALA A 291 20.32 66.79 54.44
N ARG A 292 20.95 66.18 55.45
CA ARG A 292 22.39 66.32 55.72
C ARG A 292 23.25 65.82 54.57
N ALA A 293 22.94 64.63 54.03
CA ALA A 293 23.64 64.08 52.87
C ALA A 293 23.49 64.99 51.63
N ILE A 294 22.28 65.51 51.38
CA ILE A 294 21.99 66.46 50.29
C ILE A 294 22.76 67.78 50.47
N SER A 295 22.88 68.31 51.69
CA SER A 295 23.65 69.54 51.96
C SER A 295 25.14 69.37 51.64
N VAL A 296 25.73 68.22 52.02
CA VAL A 296 27.11 67.88 51.65
C VAL A 296 27.25 67.77 50.13
N VAL A 297 26.36 67.04 49.44
CA VAL A 297 26.40 66.93 47.97
C VAL A 297 26.27 68.30 47.30
N LYS A 298 25.32 69.14 47.72
CA LYS A 298 25.15 70.50 47.18
C LYS A 298 26.39 71.37 47.40
N PHE A 299 27.04 71.24 48.55
CA PHE A 299 28.29 71.95 48.82
C PHE A 299 29.43 71.46 47.91
N LEU A 300 29.60 70.14 47.74
CA LEU A 300 30.60 69.57 46.83
C LEU A 300 30.37 70.02 45.37
N ILE A 301 29.11 70.10 44.92
CA ILE A 301 28.75 70.66 43.60
C ILE A 301 29.16 72.14 43.51
N ALA A 302 28.90 72.94 44.56
CA ALA A 302 29.30 74.34 44.60
C ALA A 302 30.84 74.53 44.61
N GLN A 303 31.59 73.54 45.10
CA GLN A 303 33.06 73.48 45.00
C GLN A 303 33.56 72.92 43.65
N GLY A 304 32.66 72.63 42.71
CA GLY A 304 32.99 72.21 41.34
C GLY A 304 33.00 70.70 41.06
N VAL A 305 32.67 69.85 42.04
CA VAL A 305 32.58 68.40 41.82
C VAL A 305 31.38 68.10 40.90
N PRO A 306 31.55 67.32 39.81
CA PRO A 306 30.45 67.03 38.87
C PRO A 306 29.25 66.36 39.54
N ALA A 307 28.06 66.91 39.32
CA ALA A 307 26.83 66.43 39.96
C ALA A 307 26.43 65.00 39.56
N ASP A 308 26.84 64.55 38.36
CA ASP A 308 26.61 63.19 37.86
C ASP A 308 27.56 62.13 38.47
N ARG A 309 28.55 62.58 39.25
CA ARG A 309 29.49 61.78 40.05
C ARG A 309 29.14 61.79 41.55
N LEU A 310 28.02 62.37 41.96
CA LEU A 310 27.59 62.49 43.36
C LEU A 310 26.22 61.84 43.60
N VAL A 311 26.09 61.13 44.72
CA VAL A 311 24.83 60.53 45.17
C VAL A 311 24.65 60.83 46.65
N ALA A 312 23.48 61.34 47.06
CA ALA A 312 23.10 61.47 48.46
C ALA A 312 22.10 60.37 48.85
N ALA A 313 22.31 59.73 49.99
CA ALA A 313 21.39 58.78 50.60
C ALA A 313 21.24 59.07 52.09
N GLY A 314 20.02 59.09 52.62
CA GLY A 314 19.76 58.98 54.05
C GLY A 314 19.53 57.51 54.44
N PHE A 315 19.88 57.15 55.67
CA PHE A 315 19.59 55.83 56.26
C PHE A 315 18.90 55.93 57.62
N GLY A 316 18.68 57.15 58.13
CA GLY A 316 18.18 57.40 59.48
C GLY A 316 18.99 56.66 60.55
N GLU A 317 18.28 56.08 61.50
CA GLU A 317 18.80 55.34 62.65
C GLU A 317 19.06 53.85 62.35
N PHE A 318 18.66 53.36 61.17
CA PHE A 318 18.58 51.92 60.85
C PHE A 318 19.92 51.27 60.47
N GLN A 319 21.02 52.01 60.54
CA GLN A 319 22.39 51.50 60.37
C GLN A 319 23.33 52.07 61.46
N PRO A 320 23.15 51.65 62.74
CA PRO A 320 24.03 52.04 63.83
C PRO A 320 25.37 51.31 63.71
N ILE A 321 26.47 52.02 64.02
CA ILE A 321 27.82 51.45 64.12
C ILE A 321 28.31 51.32 65.57
N ALA A 322 27.68 52.04 66.50
CA ALA A 322 27.85 51.88 67.94
C ALA A 322 26.53 51.37 68.55
N PRO A 323 26.49 50.16 69.13
CA PRO A 323 25.29 49.66 69.81
C PRO A 323 25.11 50.32 71.18
N GLY A 324 23.85 50.46 71.61
CA GLY A 324 23.47 51.01 72.91
C GLY A 324 22.95 52.45 72.85
N ASP A 325 22.58 52.95 74.04
CA ASP A 325 21.81 54.19 74.25
C ASP A 325 22.59 55.19 75.11
N THR A 326 23.88 55.36 74.80
CA THR A 326 24.79 56.27 75.52
C THR A 326 25.09 57.52 74.68
N PRO A 327 25.43 58.67 75.30
CA PRO A 327 25.82 59.88 74.57
C PRO A 327 26.91 59.64 73.51
N ASP A 328 27.89 58.79 73.83
CA ASP A 328 28.98 58.42 72.92
C ASP A 328 28.50 57.54 71.76
N ALA A 329 27.57 56.60 72.02
CA ALA A 329 26.96 55.77 70.99
C ALA A 329 26.10 56.62 70.03
N HIS A 330 25.29 57.54 70.57
CA HIS A 330 24.50 58.47 69.77
C HIS A 330 25.40 59.37 68.89
N SER A 331 26.41 60.02 69.46
CA SER A 331 27.38 60.83 68.71
C SER A 331 28.11 60.03 67.62
N THR A 332 28.49 58.77 67.93
CA THR A 332 29.12 57.89 66.94
C THR A 332 28.15 57.46 65.82
N ASN A 333 26.86 57.30 66.12
CA ASN A 333 25.85 56.94 65.12
C ASN A 333 25.43 58.11 64.23
N ARG A 334 25.34 59.33 64.79
CA ARG A 334 25.13 60.60 64.06
C ARG A 334 26.33 60.95 63.19
N ARG A 335 26.39 60.41 61.97
CA ARG A 335 27.55 60.57 61.08
C ARG A 335 27.19 60.76 59.62
N ILE A 336 28.14 61.29 58.85
CA ILE A 336 28.18 61.18 57.39
C ILE A 336 29.25 60.17 57.02
N GLU A 337 28.90 59.16 56.23
CA GLU A 337 29.87 58.28 55.57
C GLU A 337 30.04 58.67 54.11
N LEU A 338 31.27 58.58 53.62
CA LEU A 338 31.64 58.88 52.24
C LEU A 338 32.37 57.67 51.65
N LYS A 339 31.88 57.18 50.51
CA LYS A 339 32.47 56.03 49.81
C LYS A 339 32.42 56.17 48.30
N LEU A 340 33.42 55.62 47.62
CA LEU A 340 33.42 55.49 46.15
C LEU A 340 32.76 54.17 45.75
N THR A 341 31.87 54.21 44.77
CA THR A 341 31.12 53.04 44.29
C THR A 341 30.87 53.14 42.79
N GLU A 342 30.43 52.05 42.16
CA GLU A 342 29.92 52.08 40.78
C GLU A 342 28.52 52.71 40.75
N LYS A 343 28.18 53.33 39.61
CA LYS A 343 26.95 54.11 39.35
C LYS A 343 25.70 53.25 39.17
#